data_AF-A0A967CGA0-F1
#
_entry.id   AF-A0A967CGA0-F1
#
_cell.length_a   1.000
_cell.length_b   1.000
_cell.length_c   1.000
_cell.angle_alpha   90.00
_cell.angle_beta   90.00
_cell.angle_gamma   90.00
#
_symmetry.space_group_name_H-M   'P 1'
#
loop_
_entity.id
_entity.type
_entity.pdbx_description
1 polymer ?
#
loop_
_entity_poly.entity_id
_entity_poly.type
_entity_poly.pdbx_seq_one_letter_code
_entity_poly.pdbx_strand_id
1 'polypeptide(L)'
;MAFHFTPANELIDDLSNQRLSATDLMKSTIGRIWDVNEDVNAIVSLREEQDLLEDAAKADQVPLEHRGALHGIPIAIKDLANAKGLLTTEGSPIFANRVAEKDDLIVARIRKAGAII
;
A
#
# COMPACT_ATOMS: atom_id res chain seq x y z
N MET A 1 -9.80 -12.56 -8.96
CA MET A 1 -9.19 -12.06 -10.22
C MET A 1 -7.80 -11.54 -9.89
N ALA A 2 -6.86 -11.62 -10.83
CA ALA A 2 -5.49 -11.14 -10.64
C ALA A 2 -5.34 -9.74 -11.24
N PHE A 3 -4.85 -8.78 -10.45
CA PHE A 3 -4.69 -7.37 -10.86
C PHE A 3 -3.22 -6.92 -10.97
N HIS A 4 -2.26 -7.80 -10.66
CA HIS A 4 -0.85 -7.45 -10.44
C HIS A 4 -0.06 -7.02 -11.69
N PHE A 5 -0.68 -7.03 -12.88
CA PHE A 5 -0.13 -6.43 -14.11
C PHE A 5 -1.01 -5.30 -14.67
N THR A 6 -2.14 -5.00 -14.03
CA THR A 6 -3.03 -3.93 -14.46
C THR A 6 -2.39 -2.57 -14.14
N PRO A 7 -2.30 -1.65 -15.13
CA PRO A 7 -1.76 -0.32 -14.91
C PRO A 7 -2.55 0.47 -13.84
N ALA A 8 -1.86 1.32 -13.09
CA ALA A 8 -2.48 2.07 -12.00
C ALA A 8 -3.66 2.95 -12.45
N ASN A 9 -3.61 3.55 -13.64
CA ASN A 9 -4.70 4.37 -14.17
C ASN A 9 -5.98 3.56 -14.44
N GLU A 10 -5.85 2.29 -14.85
CA GLU A 10 -6.99 1.40 -15.04
C GLU A 10 -7.56 0.94 -13.70
N LEU A 11 -6.70 0.60 -12.72
CA LEU A 11 -7.16 0.28 -11.37
C LEU A 11 -7.88 1.45 -10.71
N ILE A 12 -7.37 2.67 -10.87
CA ILE A 12 -8.02 3.89 -10.37
C ILE A 12 -9.39 4.06 -11.04
N ASP A 13 -9.50 3.87 -12.35
CA ASP A 13 -10.77 3.97 -13.05
C ASP A 13 -11.78 2.89 -12.58
N ASP A 14 -11.33 1.65 -12.39
CA ASP A 14 -12.17 0.57 -11.86
C ASP A 14 -12.64 0.84 -10.42
N LEU A 15 -11.77 1.36 -9.56
CA LEU A 15 -12.09 1.76 -8.18
C LEU A 15 -13.09 2.93 -8.14
N SER A 16 -12.90 3.93 -9.01
CA SER A 16 -13.78 5.09 -9.12
C SER A 16 -15.16 4.73 -9.68
N ASN A 17 -15.23 3.78 -10.60
CA ASN A 17 -16.49 3.27 -11.16
C ASN A 17 -17.08 2.08 -10.38
N GLN A 18 -16.49 1.73 -9.22
CA GLN A 18 -16.94 0.64 -8.35
C GLN A 18 -17.01 -0.73 -9.03
N ARG A 19 -16.21 -0.93 -10.10
CA ARG A 19 -16.00 -2.25 -10.73
C ARG A 19 -15.02 -3.12 -9.95
N LEU A 20 -14.22 -2.47 -9.11
CA LEU A 20 -13.25 -3.07 -8.19
C LEU A 20 -13.40 -2.41 -6.82
N SER A 21 -13.31 -3.19 -5.75
CA SER A 21 -13.18 -2.66 -4.38
C SER A 21 -11.70 -2.58 -3.98
N ALA A 22 -11.35 -1.63 -3.11
CA ALA A 22 -10.02 -1.55 -2.52
C ALA A 22 -9.70 -2.83 -1.74
N THR A 23 -10.70 -3.43 -1.07
CA THR A 23 -10.56 -4.71 -0.37
C THR A 23 -10.16 -5.85 -1.31
N ASP A 24 -10.81 -5.98 -2.48
CA ASP A 24 -10.49 -7.03 -3.45
C ASP A 24 -9.10 -6.82 -4.08
N LEU A 25 -8.75 -5.57 -4.37
CA LEU A 25 -7.43 -5.22 -4.87
C LEU A 25 -6.34 -5.55 -3.83
N MET A 26 -6.56 -5.20 -2.56
CA MET A 26 -5.61 -5.49 -1.49
C MET A 26 -5.45 -6.99 -1.27
N LYS A 27 -6.55 -7.77 -1.24
CA LYS A 27 -6.49 -9.24 -1.17
C LYS A 27 -5.67 -9.84 -2.31
N SER A 28 -5.90 -9.39 -3.54
CA SER A 28 -5.12 -9.85 -4.70
C SER A 28 -3.64 -9.45 -4.58
N THR A 29 -3.34 -8.31 -3.99
CA THR A 29 -1.97 -7.81 -3.83
C THR A 29 -1.21 -8.60 -2.76
N ILE A 30 -1.82 -8.80 -1.59
CA ILE A 30 -1.24 -9.60 -0.50
C ILE A 30 -1.02 -11.04 -0.94
N GLY A 31 -2.02 -11.66 -1.59
CA GLY A 31 -1.87 -13.01 -2.14
C GLY A 31 -0.69 -13.09 -3.12
N ARG A 32 -0.55 -12.09 -3.99
CA ARG A 32 0.61 -12.03 -4.90
C ARG A 32 1.94 -11.88 -4.16
N ILE A 33 1.99 -11.08 -3.09
CA ILE A 33 3.21 -10.93 -2.27
C ILE A 33 3.59 -12.29 -1.68
N TRP A 34 2.65 -13.04 -1.12
CA TRP A 34 2.95 -14.38 -0.58
C TRP A 34 3.41 -15.36 -1.64
N ASP A 35 2.82 -15.31 -2.84
CA ASP A 35 3.17 -16.24 -3.91
C ASP A 35 4.61 -16.08 -4.43
N VAL A 36 5.24 -14.90 -4.30
CA VAL A 36 6.57 -14.65 -4.92
C VAL A 36 7.60 -13.90 -4.11
N ASN A 37 7.23 -13.25 -3.01
CA ASN A 37 8.20 -12.41 -2.29
C ASN A 37 9.31 -13.23 -1.63
N GLU A 38 9.09 -14.53 -1.36
CA GLU A 38 10.14 -15.44 -0.89
C GLU A 38 11.30 -15.54 -1.90
N ASP A 39 10.99 -15.61 -3.20
CA ASP A 39 11.99 -15.73 -4.27
C ASP A 39 12.68 -14.40 -4.57
N VAL A 40 11.95 -13.27 -4.53
CA VAL A 40 12.48 -11.96 -4.97
C VAL A 40 12.92 -11.04 -3.84
N ASN A 41 12.46 -11.27 -2.62
CA ASN A 41 12.79 -10.50 -1.42
C ASN A 41 12.59 -8.98 -1.59
N ALA A 42 11.50 -8.56 -2.25
CA ALA A 42 11.25 -7.17 -2.62
C ALA A 42 10.57 -6.36 -1.50
N ILE A 43 9.70 -6.99 -0.71
CA ILE A 43 9.04 -6.40 0.45
C ILE A 43 9.78 -6.85 1.71
N VAL A 44 10.45 -5.90 2.37
CA VAL A 44 11.32 -6.15 3.54
C VAL A 44 10.68 -5.79 4.88
N SER A 45 9.60 -5.00 4.85
CA SER A 45 8.79 -4.65 6.02
C SER A 45 7.33 -4.62 5.59
N LEU A 46 6.69 -5.78 5.63
CA LEU A 46 5.26 -5.93 5.34
C LEU A 46 4.46 -5.67 6.62
N ARG A 47 3.40 -4.87 6.51
CA ARG A 47 2.41 -4.69 7.58
C ARG A 47 1.62 -5.98 7.79
N GLU A 48 1.03 -6.13 8.97
CA GLU A 48 0.09 -7.22 9.22
C GLU A 48 -1.05 -7.18 8.19
N GLU A 49 -1.39 -8.34 7.62
CA GLU A 49 -2.42 -8.46 6.58
C GLU A 49 -3.76 -7.89 7.08
N GLN A 50 -4.12 -8.17 8.33
CA GLN A 50 -5.37 -7.68 8.91
C GLN A 50 -5.44 -6.15 8.86
N ASP A 51 -4.36 -5.44 9.21
CA ASP A 51 -4.33 -3.98 9.20
C ASP A 51 -4.48 -3.42 7.78
N LEU A 52 -3.86 -4.07 6.79
CA LEU A 52 -3.98 -3.71 5.38
C LEU A 52 -5.41 -3.90 4.86
N LEU A 53 -6.07 -5.01 5.23
CA LEU A 53 -7.44 -5.29 4.85
C LEU A 53 -8.43 -4.35 5.57
N GLU A 54 -8.17 -3.98 6.81
CA GLU A 54 -8.96 -2.98 7.53
C GLU A 54 -8.85 -1.59 6.90
N ASP A 55 -7.66 -1.18 6.47
CA ASP A 55 -7.47 0.08 5.73
C ASP A 55 -8.17 0.06 4.37
N ALA A 56 -8.13 -1.07 3.67
CA ALA A 56 -8.84 -1.26 2.41
C ALA A 56 -10.36 -1.20 2.59
N ALA A 57 -10.89 -1.84 3.63
CA ALA A 57 -12.31 -1.78 3.98
C ALA A 57 -12.75 -0.35 4.35
N LYS A 58 -11.91 0.41 5.07
CA LYS A 58 -12.17 1.83 5.34
C LYS A 58 -12.18 2.64 4.05
N ALA A 59 -11.26 2.38 3.13
CA ALA A 59 -11.20 3.05 1.83
C ALA A 59 -12.46 2.80 0.98
N ASP A 60 -13.03 1.60 1.04
CA ASP A 60 -14.29 1.28 0.33
C ASP A 60 -15.49 2.12 0.83
N GLN A 61 -15.49 2.51 2.10
CA GLN A 61 -16.54 3.34 2.70
C GLN A 61 -16.40 4.84 2.40
N VAL A 62 -15.29 5.29 1.83
CA VAL A 62 -15.09 6.71 1.51
C VAL A 62 -15.96 7.10 0.30
N PRO A 63 -16.80 8.14 0.41
CA PRO A 63 -17.61 8.63 -0.71
C PRO A 63 -16.73 9.10 -1.89
N LEU A 64 -17.20 8.89 -3.12
CA LEU A 64 -16.42 9.12 -4.34
C LEU A 64 -15.83 10.53 -4.42
N GLU A 65 -16.58 11.56 -4.02
CA GLU A 65 -16.18 12.96 -4.03
C GLU A 65 -15.07 13.31 -3.01
N HIS A 66 -14.82 12.42 -2.04
CA HIS A 66 -13.76 12.55 -1.04
C HIS A 66 -12.52 11.71 -1.36
N ARG A 67 -12.54 10.93 -2.45
CA ARG A 67 -11.43 10.06 -2.84
C ARG A 67 -10.30 10.87 -3.49
N GLY A 68 -9.08 10.63 -3.04
CA GLY A 68 -7.88 11.24 -3.63
C GLY A 68 -7.42 10.53 -4.92
N ALA A 69 -6.40 11.09 -5.58
CA ALA A 69 -5.91 10.60 -6.88
C ALA A 69 -5.34 9.17 -6.86
N LEU A 70 -5.00 8.62 -5.70
CA LEU A 70 -4.47 7.27 -5.51
C LEU A 70 -5.38 6.42 -4.60
N HIS A 71 -6.64 6.82 -4.45
CA HIS A 71 -7.55 6.20 -3.49
C HIS A 71 -7.65 4.68 -3.65
N GLY A 72 -7.34 3.95 -2.58
CA GLY A 72 -7.44 2.49 -2.52
C GLY A 72 -6.30 1.73 -3.20
N ILE A 73 -5.32 2.42 -3.80
CA ILE A 73 -4.18 1.78 -4.46
C ILE A 73 -3.15 1.32 -3.40
N PRO A 74 -2.76 0.03 -3.38
CA PRO A 74 -1.64 -0.46 -2.57
C PRO A 74 -0.30 0.09 -3.11
N ILE A 75 0.53 0.67 -2.24
CA ILE A 75 1.83 1.25 -2.62
C ILE A 75 2.90 0.89 -1.59
N ALA A 76 3.91 0.12 -2.03
CA ALA A 76 5.11 -0.09 -1.24
C ALA A 76 6.02 1.15 -1.26
N ILE A 77 6.55 1.52 -0.10
CA ILE A 77 7.53 2.60 0.04
C ILE A 77 8.93 2.01 0.10
N LYS A 78 9.85 2.57 -0.70
CA LYS A 78 11.26 2.15 -0.66
C LYS A 78 11.80 2.39 0.75
N ASP A 79 12.59 1.45 1.26
CA ASP A 79 13.24 1.48 2.58
C ASP A 79 14.36 2.55 2.71
N LEU A 80 14.15 3.72 2.11
CA LEU A 80 14.96 4.93 2.21
C LEU A 80 14.09 6.15 2.55
N ALA A 81 12.77 5.98 2.63
CA ALA A 81 11.83 7.02 3.00
C ALA A 81 11.01 6.56 4.21
N ASN A 82 10.86 7.44 5.19
CA ASN A 82 10.12 7.13 6.40
C ASN A 82 8.63 7.00 6.10
N ALA A 83 8.05 5.84 6.44
CA ALA A 83 6.62 5.63 6.54
C ALA A 83 6.28 5.36 8.00
N LYS A 84 5.52 6.27 8.62
CA LYS A 84 5.22 6.27 10.05
C LYS A 84 4.73 4.89 10.51
N GLY A 85 5.36 4.35 11.54
CA GLY A 85 5.02 3.06 12.14
C GLY A 85 5.69 1.85 11.48
N LEU A 86 6.36 2.01 10.33
CA LEU A 86 7.14 0.95 9.69
C LEU A 86 8.61 1.06 10.03
N LEU A 87 9.35 -0.04 9.82
CA LEU A 87 10.80 -0.01 9.86
C LEU A 87 11.33 0.82 8.68
N THR A 88 12.36 1.59 8.94
CA THR A 88 13.17 2.22 7.89
C THR A 88 14.62 1.84 8.15
N THR A 89 15.10 0.78 7.50
CA THR A 89 16.40 0.17 7.77
C THR A 89 17.51 0.67 6.85
N GLU A 90 17.17 1.37 5.77
CA GLU A 90 18.14 1.80 4.74
C GLU A 90 18.96 0.65 4.16
N GLY A 91 18.44 -0.58 4.23
CA GLY A 91 19.19 -1.79 3.88
C GLY A 91 20.44 -2.01 4.73
N SER A 92 20.51 -1.44 5.94
CA SER A 92 21.68 -1.51 6.82
C SER A 92 21.33 -2.13 8.19
N PRO A 93 22.11 -3.12 8.67
CA PRO A 93 21.92 -3.69 10.00
C PRO A 93 21.98 -2.66 11.15
N ILE A 94 22.66 -1.53 10.92
CA ILE A 94 22.75 -0.43 11.90
C ILE A 94 21.36 0.13 12.25
N PHE A 95 20.43 0.10 11.30
CA PHE A 95 19.08 0.65 11.45
C PHE A 95 18.00 -0.44 11.50
N ALA A 96 18.35 -1.71 11.73
CA ALA A 96 17.43 -2.85 11.65
C ALA A 96 16.17 -2.70 12.52
N ASN A 97 16.26 -1.99 13.65
CA ASN A 97 15.16 -1.79 14.59
C ASN A 97 14.59 -0.36 14.57
N ARG A 98 14.94 0.46 13.56
CA ARG A 98 14.52 1.86 13.50
C ARG A 98 13.10 1.95 12.95
N VAL A 99 12.15 2.22 13.84
CA VAL A 99 10.75 2.51 13.48
C VAL A 99 10.60 4.00 13.17
N ALA A 100 10.00 4.34 12.04
CA ALA A 100 9.76 5.71 11.65
C ALA A 100 8.67 6.36 12.51
N GLU A 101 8.98 7.49 13.15
CA GLU A 101 8.02 8.24 13.99
C GLU A 101 7.06 9.14 13.18
N LYS A 102 7.44 9.48 11.94
CA LYS A 102 6.68 10.34 11.04
C LYS A 102 6.89 9.92 9.59
N ASP A 103 5.91 10.23 8.75
CA ASP A 103 6.05 10.13 7.31
C ASP A 103 7.05 11.19 6.80
N ASP A 104 7.90 10.83 5.85
CA ASP A 104 8.56 11.82 5.00
C ASP A 104 7.53 12.51 4.10
N LEU A 105 7.88 13.70 3.60
CA LEU A 105 6.93 14.56 2.86
C LEU A 105 6.28 13.84 1.67
N ILE A 106 7.04 13.02 0.93
CA ILE A 106 6.50 12.26 -0.20
C ILE A 106 5.51 11.18 0.25
N VAL A 107 5.81 10.48 1.34
CA VAL A 107 4.97 9.42 1.90
C VAL A 107 3.66 10.01 2.44
N ALA A 108 3.75 11.14 3.15
CA ALA A 108 2.58 11.87 3.63
C ALA A 108 1.66 12.32 2.49
N ARG A 109 2.23 12.74 1.35
CA ARG A 109 1.46 13.13 0.15
C ARG A 109 0.80 11.91 -0.52
N ILE A 110 1.48 10.78 -0.59
CA ILE A 110 0.92 9.52 -1.10
C ILE A 110 -0.27 9.08 -0.25
N ARG A 111 -0.11 9.06 1.07
CA ARG A 111 -1.19 8.73 2.02
C ARG A 111 -2.37 9.71 1.89
N LYS A 112 -2.09 11.01 1.79
CA LYS A 112 -3.13 12.04 1.59
C LYS A 112 -3.87 11.87 0.26
N ALA A 113 -3.21 11.34 -0.77
CA ALA A 113 -3.85 11.02 -2.04
C ALA A 113 -4.73 9.76 -1.97
N GLY A 114 -4.81 9.08 -0.82
CA GLY A 114 -5.70 7.96 -0.56
C GLY A 114 -5.09 6.57 -0.80
N ALA A 115 -3.79 6.50 -1.08
CA ALA A 115 -3.09 5.22 -1.20
C ALA A 115 -2.99 4.50 0.14
N ILE A 116 -2.95 3.17 0.08
CA ILE A 116 -2.71 2.30 1.22
C ILE A 116 -1.25 1.87 1.16
N ILE A 117 -0.49 2.26 2.18
CA ILE A 117 0.96 1.96 2.32
C ILE A 117 1.14 0.72 3.18
#